data_AF-A0A095Z9E7-F1
#
_entry.id   AF-A0A095Z9E7-F1
#
_cell.length_a   1.000
_cell.length_b   1.000
_cell.length_c   1.000
_cell.angle_alpha   90.00
_cell.angle_beta   90.00
_cell.angle_gamma   90.00
#
_symmetry.space_group_name_H-M   'P 1'
#
loop_
_entity.id
_entity.type
_entity.pdbx_description
1 polymer ?
#
loop_
_entity_poly.entity_id
_entity_poly.type
_entity_poly.pdbx_seq_one_letter_code
_entity_poly.pdbx_strand_id
1 'polypeptide(L)'
;MIIIGAGAAGMMCAARAAAAGLSVQLLDHAQKLGEKIRISGGGRCNFTNLGASWENYVSQNPRFARYALTYYRPSDFLALLERYQIPWHEKHKGQLFCDHSAQDIIDLLKNECDVAGVRWRMPCAVEGVERMVPAGAAPMYRLQTTAGVLSAEKLVVATGGMAIPLLGATDFGLSLARQFGIKVVEPRPALVPLLFQAEQWQRFSELSGISLEVLIANGQGKKAQRFVEDVLFTHRGLSGPGVLQISSYWDGQSPIYLNLNHQSNNEHWLLEEKRRSKQQLLTLLSTIWPKRLAQLWPQQLGFKTDIRMAEVADKRLRELAYAIENWSLKPSATAGYKKAEAMRGGVSTETLNQKTMEAKAVAGLYFIGEVVDITGWLGGYNFQWAWSSAVVCADAMAATQ
;
A
#
# COMPACT_ATOMS: atom_id res chain seq x y z
N MET A 1 4.05 -26.35 -13.57
CA MET A 1 3.64 -24.93 -13.63
C MET A 1 4.85 -24.02 -13.46
N ILE A 2 4.77 -22.80 -13.96
CA ILE A 2 5.82 -21.78 -13.79
C ILE A 2 5.22 -20.56 -13.06
N ILE A 3 5.98 -20.01 -12.11
CA ILE A 3 5.65 -18.77 -11.40
C ILE A 3 6.77 -17.75 -11.69
N ILE A 4 6.39 -16.54 -12.11
CA ILE A 4 7.33 -15.43 -12.35
C ILE A 4 7.23 -14.43 -11.19
N GLY A 5 8.34 -14.26 -10.47
CA GLY A 5 8.50 -13.40 -9.30
C GLY A 5 8.55 -14.18 -7.99
N ALA A 6 9.71 -14.19 -7.33
CA ALA A 6 9.97 -14.76 -6.01
C ALA A 6 9.78 -13.72 -4.87
N GLY A 7 8.72 -12.92 -4.98
CA GLY A 7 8.24 -12.05 -3.91
C GLY A 7 7.31 -12.77 -2.94
N ALA A 8 6.62 -11.98 -2.11
CA ALA A 8 5.62 -12.46 -1.14
C ALA A 8 4.59 -13.43 -1.75
N ALA A 9 3.82 -12.96 -2.75
CA ALA A 9 2.78 -13.77 -3.38
C ALA A 9 3.36 -15.00 -4.12
N GLY A 10 4.50 -14.83 -4.80
CA GLY A 10 5.10 -15.89 -5.59
C GLY A 10 5.64 -17.04 -4.76
N MET A 11 6.37 -16.76 -3.68
CA MET A 11 6.88 -17.81 -2.78
C MET A 11 5.73 -18.52 -2.05
N MET A 12 4.73 -17.77 -1.54
CA MET A 12 3.55 -18.37 -0.91
C MET A 12 2.81 -19.30 -1.88
N CYS A 13 2.59 -18.87 -3.13
CA CYS A 13 1.92 -19.68 -4.14
C CYS A 13 2.75 -20.92 -4.50
N ALA A 14 4.07 -20.76 -4.66
CA ALA A 14 4.97 -21.84 -5.01
C ALA A 14 4.99 -22.94 -3.94
N ALA A 15 5.20 -22.54 -2.68
CA ALA A 15 5.22 -23.45 -1.54
C ALA A 15 3.89 -24.21 -1.42
N ARG A 16 2.77 -23.48 -1.44
CA ARG A 16 1.44 -24.07 -1.30
C ARG A 16 1.10 -25.03 -2.44
N ALA A 17 1.38 -24.65 -3.68
CA ALA A 17 1.12 -25.49 -4.84
C ALA A 17 2.00 -26.76 -4.83
N ALA A 18 3.29 -26.63 -4.53
CA ALA A 18 4.20 -27.76 -4.47
C ALA A 18 3.86 -28.72 -3.31
N ALA A 19 3.46 -28.19 -2.16
CA ALA A 19 2.98 -29.00 -1.03
C ALA A 19 1.70 -29.78 -1.37
N ALA A 20 0.91 -29.31 -2.34
CA ALA A 20 -0.26 -30.01 -2.88
C ALA A 20 0.10 -31.03 -4.00
N GLY A 21 1.39 -31.26 -4.27
CA GLY A 21 1.86 -32.23 -5.26
C GLY A 21 2.13 -31.68 -6.67
N LEU A 22 2.00 -30.36 -6.87
CA LEU A 22 2.29 -29.75 -8.17
C LEU A 22 3.79 -29.63 -8.42
N SER A 23 4.22 -29.90 -9.65
CA SER A 23 5.59 -29.62 -10.10
C SER A 23 5.76 -28.13 -10.40
N VAL A 24 6.45 -27.40 -9.52
CA VAL A 24 6.59 -25.93 -9.57
C VAL A 24 8.01 -25.51 -9.96
N GLN A 25 8.12 -24.59 -10.92
CA GLN A 25 9.32 -23.82 -11.20
C GLN A 25 9.09 -22.35 -10.83
N LEU A 26 9.90 -21.80 -9.93
CA LEU A 26 9.84 -20.41 -9.50
C LEU A 26 11.01 -19.61 -10.09
N LEU A 27 10.70 -18.56 -10.83
CA LEU A 27 11.65 -17.72 -11.56
C LEU A 27 11.74 -16.33 -10.92
N ASP A 28 12.94 -15.78 -10.77
CA ASP A 28 13.13 -14.37 -10.44
C ASP A 28 14.42 -13.83 -11.07
N HIS A 29 14.38 -12.58 -11.53
CA HIS A 29 15.53 -11.91 -12.15
C HIS A 29 16.52 -11.35 -11.12
N ALA A 30 16.08 -11.10 -9.89
CA ALA A 30 16.91 -10.55 -8.84
C ALA A 30 17.96 -11.55 -8.37
N GLN A 31 18.98 -11.08 -7.66
CA GLN A 31 19.99 -11.94 -7.04
C GLN A 31 19.65 -12.30 -5.59
N LYS A 32 18.85 -11.45 -4.92
CA LYS A 32 18.45 -11.62 -3.52
C LYS A 32 16.94 -11.80 -3.42
N LEU A 33 16.53 -12.75 -2.60
CA LEU A 33 15.12 -13.05 -2.35
C LEU A 33 14.45 -11.94 -1.53
N GLY A 34 13.19 -11.67 -1.85
CA GLY A 34 12.31 -10.91 -0.97
C GLY A 34 12.79 -9.50 -0.61
N GLU A 35 13.55 -8.80 -1.46
CA GLU A 35 14.11 -7.47 -1.11
C GLU A 35 13.02 -6.47 -0.66
N LYS A 36 11.82 -6.52 -1.25
CA LYS A 36 10.68 -5.69 -0.80
C LYS A 36 10.16 -6.10 0.58
N ILE A 37 10.17 -7.39 0.91
CA ILE A 37 9.89 -7.89 2.28
C ILE A 37 10.96 -7.35 3.23
N ARG A 38 12.24 -7.49 2.87
CA ARG A 38 13.40 -7.11 3.69
C ARG A 38 13.37 -5.65 4.13
N ILE A 39 12.96 -4.73 3.26
CA ILE A 39 12.91 -3.30 3.59
C ILE A 39 11.57 -2.83 4.19
N SER A 40 10.55 -3.68 4.17
CA SER A 40 9.21 -3.32 4.63
C SER A 40 9.14 -3.14 6.15
N GLY A 41 8.23 -2.28 6.61
CA GLY A 41 8.02 -2.04 8.04
C GLY A 41 9.27 -1.58 8.78
N GLY A 42 10.16 -0.85 8.12
CA GLY A 42 11.44 -0.43 8.71
C GLY A 42 12.42 -1.58 8.96
N GLY A 43 12.33 -2.66 8.18
CA GLY A 43 13.16 -3.86 8.34
C GLY A 43 12.58 -4.92 9.26
N ARG A 44 11.38 -4.72 9.81
CA ARG A 44 10.68 -5.67 10.70
C ARG A 44 9.48 -6.37 10.05
N CYS A 45 9.17 -6.03 8.80
CA CYS A 45 8.02 -6.52 8.04
C CYS A 45 6.67 -6.36 8.75
N ASN A 46 5.88 -5.37 8.31
CA ASN A 46 4.48 -5.27 8.70
C ASN A 46 3.66 -6.30 7.91
N PHE A 47 3.65 -7.56 8.35
CA PHE A 47 3.31 -8.71 7.50
C PHE A 47 1.81 -8.96 7.32
N THR A 48 0.96 -8.41 8.18
CA THR A 48 -0.51 -8.45 8.07
C THR A 48 -1.18 -7.40 8.96
N ASN A 49 -2.51 -7.32 8.89
CA ASN A 49 -3.33 -6.51 9.79
C ASN A 49 -4.49 -7.32 10.37
N LEU A 50 -4.73 -7.25 11.67
CA LEU A 50 -5.87 -7.93 12.32
C LEU A 50 -7.23 -7.51 11.74
N GLY A 51 -7.35 -6.28 11.27
CA GLY A 51 -8.56 -5.73 10.65
C GLY A 51 -8.65 -5.95 9.14
N ALA A 52 -7.84 -6.82 8.53
CA ALA A 52 -7.83 -7.01 7.08
C ALA A 52 -9.18 -7.48 6.55
N SER A 53 -9.86 -6.59 5.83
CA SER A 53 -11.10 -6.86 5.11
C SER A 53 -11.04 -6.24 3.72
N TRP A 54 -11.95 -6.64 2.82
CA TRP A 54 -11.99 -6.10 1.45
C TRP A 54 -12.26 -4.59 1.39
N GLU A 55 -12.74 -3.97 2.48
CA GLU A 55 -12.98 -2.52 2.58
C GLU A 55 -11.68 -1.72 2.73
N ASN A 56 -10.58 -2.38 3.11
CA ASN A 56 -9.26 -1.76 3.28
C ASN A 56 -8.41 -1.77 2.00
N TYR A 57 -9.04 -1.96 0.84
CA TYR A 57 -8.37 -2.07 -0.45
C TYR A 57 -8.97 -1.11 -1.48
N VAL A 58 -8.09 -0.41 -2.19
CA VAL A 58 -8.41 0.46 -3.32
C VAL A 58 -8.37 -0.37 -4.60
N SER A 59 -9.46 -0.33 -5.37
CA SER A 59 -9.63 -1.05 -6.64
C SER A 59 -10.81 -0.45 -7.42
N GLN A 60 -10.88 -0.67 -8.74
CA GLN A 60 -12.13 -0.43 -9.49
C GLN A 60 -13.24 -1.41 -9.09
N ASN A 61 -12.89 -2.57 -8.52
CA ASN A 61 -13.83 -3.55 -7.98
C ASN A 61 -13.35 -4.07 -6.60
N PRO A 62 -13.59 -3.30 -5.52
CA PRO A 62 -13.09 -3.65 -4.18
C PRO A 62 -13.59 -5.00 -3.66
N ARG A 63 -14.80 -5.41 -4.07
CA ARG A 63 -15.39 -6.69 -3.65
C ARG A 63 -14.64 -7.90 -4.21
N PHE A 64 -13.79 -7.73 -5.23
CA PHE A 64 -12.95 -8.82 -5.76
C PHE A 64 -12.06 -9.43 -4.67
N ALA A 65 -11.48 -8.63 -3.78
CA ALA A 65 -10.61 -9.16 -2.73
C ALA A 65 -11.35 -10.00 -1.66
N ARG A 66 -12.68 -9.87 -1.58
CA ARG A 66 -13.49 -10.46 -0.50
C ARG A 66 -13.28 -11.97 -0.36
N TYR A 67 -13.39 -12.73 -1.45
CA TYR A 67 -13.24 -14.19 -1.40
C TYR A 67 -11.87 -14.58 -0.82
N ALA A 68 -10.78 -14.07 -1.41
CA ALA A 68 -9.43 -14.42 -0.99
C ALA A 68 -9.16 -14.06 0.47
N LEU A 69 -9.54 -12.86 0.90
CA LEU A 69 -9.33 -12.40 2.28
C LEU A 69 -10.16 -13.18 3.31
N THR A 70 -11.30 -13.75 2.90
CA THR A 70 -12.08 -14.64 3.78
C THR A 70 -11.58 -16.08 3.80
N TYR A 71 -10.94 -16.51 2.70
CA TYR A 71 -10.42 -17.86 2.50
C TYR A 71 -9.07 -18.07 3.20
N TYR A 72 -8.21 -17.05 3.17
CA TYR A 72 -6.94 -17.04 3.89
C TYR A 72 -6.81 -15.72 4.66
N ARG A 73 -6.92 -15.81 5.98
CA ARG A 73 -7.08 -14.70 6.91
C ARG A 73 -5.75 -14.37 7.59
N PRO A 74 -5.65 -13.21 8.28
CA PRO A 74 -4.50 -12.91 9.12
C PRO A 74 -4.17 -14.04 10.11
N SER A 75 -5.18 -14.67 10.72
CA SER A 75 -5.01 -15.79 11.66
C SER A 75 -4.32 -17.01 11.02
N ASP A 76 -4.55 -17.26 9.74
CA ASP A 76 -3.96 -18.41 9.04
C ASP A 76 -2.46 -18.19 8.79
N PHE A 77 -2.09 -16.94 8.51
CA PHE A 77 -0.67 -16.55 8.42
C PHE A 77 0.00 -16.57 9.79
N LEU A 78 -0.69 -16.12 10.85
CA LEU A 78 -0.17 -16.21 12.23
C LEU A 78 0.09 -17.65 12.67
N ALA A 79 -0.82 -18.58 12.34
CA ALA A 79 -0.60 -20.00 12.60
C ALA A 79 0.64 -20.55 11.88
N LEU A 80 0.96 -20.03 10.69
CA LEU A 80 2.20 -20.36 9.99
C LEU A 80 3.44 -19.82 10.72
N LEU A 81 3.40 -18.58 11.21
CA LEU A 81 4.50 -17.98 12.00
C LEU A 81 4.73 -18.76 13.31
N GLU A 82 3.66 -19.18 13.99
CA GLU A 82 3.73 -19.99 15.21
C GLU A 82 4.44 -21.34 14.99
N ARG A 83 4.17 -22.01 13.86
CA ARG A 83 4.87 -23.25 13.48
C ARG A 83 6.38 -23.06 13.32
N TYR A 84 6.80 -21.88 12.91
CA TYR A 84 8.21 -21.49 12.77
C TYR A 84 8.77 -20.79 14.01
N GLN A 85 7.96 -20.62 15.07
CA GLN A 85 8.33 -19.94 16.31
C GLN A 85 8.86 -18.51 16.07
N ILE A 86 8.31 -17.80 15.07
CA ILE A 86 8.69 -16.41 14.79
C ILE A 86 7.90 -15.50 15.72
N PRO A 87 8.56 -14.77 16.64
CA PRO A 87 7.88 -13.87 17.55
C PRO A 87 7.45 -12.58 16.83
N TRP A 88 6.29 -12.07 17.25
CA TRP A 88 5.66 -10.89 16.67
C TRP A 88 4.88 -10.12 17.72
N HIS A 89 4.66 -8.83 17.46
CA HIS A 89 3.81 -7.96 18.27
C HIS A 89 2.89 -7.10 17.42
N GLU A 90 1.77 -6.70 18.01
CA GLU A 90 0.95 -5.62 17.48
C GLU A 90 1.57 -4.26 17.83
N LYS A 91 1.63 -3.36 16.86
CA LYS A 91 2.12 -1.98 17.09
C LYS A 91 0.99 -0.97 17.22
N HIS A 92 0.27 -0.69 16.14
CA HIS A 92 -0.77 0.34 16.09
C HIS A 92 -1.87 -0.09 15.14
N LYS A 93 -3.14 0.04 15.56
CA LYS A 93 -4.33 -0.24 14.72
C LYS A 93 -4.24 -1.60 14.01
N GLY A 94 -3.93 -2.67 14.75
CA GLY A 94 -3.89 -4.04 14.24
C GLY A 94 -2.67 -4.40 13.37
N GLN A 95 -1.70 -3.50 13.20
CA GLN A 95 -0.48 -3.78 12.42
C GLN A 95 0.43 -4.76 13.16
N LEU A 96 0.79 -5.86 12.50
CA LEU A 96 1.63 -6.91 13.09
C LEU A 96 3.03 -6.91 12.48
N PHE A 97 4.05 -6.94 13.34
CA PHE A 97 5.46 -6.87 12.96
C PHE A 97 6.25 -8.01 13.57
N CYS A 98 7.30 -8.47 12.87
CA CYS A 98 8.28 -9.36 13.47
C CYS A 98 9.05 -8.63 14.57
N ASP A 99 9.40 -9.34 15.64
CA ASP A 99 10.19 -8.75 16.73
C ASP A 99 11.64 -8.51 16.31
N HIS A 100 12.21 -9.47 15.57
CA HIS A 100 13.62 -9.42 15.16
C HIS A 100 13.80 -8.73 13.81
N SER A 101 13.34 -9.37 12.73
CA SER A 101 13.69 -8.95 11.38
C SER A 101 12.67 -9.42 10.34
N ALA A 102 12.53 -8.64 9.27
CA ALA A 102 11.84 -9.05 8.06
C ALA A 102 12.47 -10.29 7.41
N GLN A 103 13.74 -10.59 7.71
CA GLN A 103 14.42 -11.79 7.25
C GLN A 103 13.72 -13.07 7.72
N ASP A 104 13.10 -13.06 8.91
CA ASP A 104 12.38 -14.22 9.46
C ASP A 104 11.26 -14.68 8.51
N ILE A 105 10.56 -13.73 7.88
CA ILE A 105 9.51 -14.02 6.88
C ILE A 105 10.11 -14.56 5.58
N ILE A 106 11.27 -14.04 5.15
CA ILE A 106 11.94 -14.51 3.93
C ILE A 106 12.41 -15.95 4.13
N ASP A 107 13.03 -16.25 5.27
CA ASP A 107 13.55 -17.57 5.61
C ASP A 107 12.41 -18.58 5.77
N LEU A 108 11.29 -18.18 6.39
CA LEU A 108 10.08 -19.00 6.46
C LEU A 108 9.56 -19.37 5.07
N LEU A 109 9.37 -18.38 4.19
CA LEU A 109 8.83 -18.62 2.85
C LEU A 109 9.79 -19.47 2.00
N LYS A 110 11.09 -19.22 2.13
CA LYS A 110 12.11 -20.03 1.47
C LYS A 110 12.07 -21.48 1.96
N ASN A 111 11.96 -21.70 3.27
CA ASN A 111 11.92 -23.04 3.84
C ASN A 111 10.65 -23.80 3.41
N GLU A 112 9.49 -23.15 3.40
CA GLU A 112 8.25 -23.77 2.89
C GLU A 112 8.40 -24.19 1.41
N CYS A 113 9.05 -23.37 0.58
CA CYS A 113 9.37 -23.73 -0.81
C CYS A 113 10.33 -24.93 -0.90
N ASP A 114 11.40 -24.94 -0.10
CA ASP A 114 12.44 -25.98 -0.15
C ASP A 114 11.89 -27.33 0.33
N VAL A 115 11.14 -27.35 1.43
CA VAL A 115 10.48 -28.55 1.96
C VAL A 115 9.46 -29.11 0.97
N ALA A 116 8.74 -28.23 0.26
CA ALA A 116 7.77 -28.63 -0.75
C ALA A 116 8.41 -29.07 -2.10
N GLY A 117 9.72 -28.93 -2.27
CA GLY A 117 10.42 -29.32 -3.50
C GLY A 117 10.23 -28.33 -4.66
N VAL A 118 10.02 -27.05 -4.38
CA VAL A 118 9.99 -25.98 -5.39
C VAL A 118 11.34 -25.90 -6.11
N ARG A 119 11.31 -25.92 -7.45
CA ARG A 119 12.52 -25.72 -8.25
C ARG A 119 12.76 -24.24 -8.48
N TRP A 120 13.84 -23.72 -7.93
CA TRP A 120 14.26 -22.33 -8.09
C TRP A 120 15.02 -22.10 -9.40
N ARG A 121 14.84 -20.94 -10.01
CA ARG A 121 15.72 -20.41 -11.06
C ARG A 121 15.95 -18.92 -10.81
N MET A 122 17.06 -18.60 -10.17
CA MET A 122 17.40 -17.24 -9.77
C MET A 122 18.93 -17.10 -9.72
N PRO A 123 19.52 -16.05 -10.33
CA PRO A 123 18.86 -15.06 -11.18
C PRO A 123 18.44 -15.67 -12.54
N CYS A 124 17.24 -15.35 -13.00
CA CYS A 124 16.67 -15.79 -14.26
C CYS A 124 15.65 -14.76 -14.78
N ALA A 125 16.07 -13.89 -15.69
CA ALA A 125 15.17 -12.97 -16.37
C ALA A 125 14.33 -13.69 -17.43
N VAL A 126 13.05 -13.37 -17.50
CA VAL A 126 12.12 -13.80 -18.55
C VAL A 126 12.10 -12.74 -19.64
N GLU A 127 12.46 -13.13 -20.86
CA GLU A 127 12.65 -12.24 -22.00
C GLU A 127 11.45 -12.25 -22.95
N GLY A 128 10.73 -13.37 -23.00
CA GLY A 128 9.56 -13.53 -23.84
C GLY A 128 8.63 -14.62 -23.32
N VAL A 129 7.32 -14.43 -23.55
CA VAL A 129 6.29 -15.41 -23.20
C VAL A 129 5.37 -15.59 -24.40
N GLU A 130 5.23 -16.83 -24.85
CA GLU A 130 4.36 -17.21 -25.96
C GLU A 130 3.29 -18.18 -25.44
N ARG A 131 2.04 -18.01 -25.89
CA ARG A 131 0.98 -18.99 -25.66
C ARG A 131 0.85 -19.87 -26.90
N MET A 132 1.07 -21.17 -26.72
CA MET A 132 0.92 -22.19 -27.73
C MET A 132 -0.40 -22.94 -27.50
N VAL A 133 -1.16 -23.16 -28.56
CA VAL A 133 -2.42 -23.94 -28.52
C VAL A 133 -2.29 -25.08 -29.53
N PRO A 134 -1.69 -26.22 -29.14
CA PRO A 134 -1.58 -27.37 -30.03
C PRO A 134 -2.98 -27.93 -30.34
N ALA A 135 -3.15 -28.46 -31.56
CA ALA A 135 -4.41 -29.07 -31.95
C ALA A 135 -4.74 -30.26 -31.02
N GLY A 136 -5.91 -30.20 -30.36
CA GLY A 136 -6.39 -31.25 -29.47
C GLY A 136 -5.72 -31.34 -28.09
N ALA A 137 -4.90 -30.35 -27.70
CA ALA A 137 -4.24 -30.32 -26.39
C ALA A 137 -4.58 -29.06 -25.59
N ALA A 138 -4.31 -29.10 -24.28
CA ALA A 138 -4.40 -27.92 -23.43
C ALA A 138 -3.40 -26.84 -23.89
N PRO A 139 -3.70 -25.54 -23.68
CA PRO A 139 -2.76 -24.47 -23.96
C PRO A 139 -1.49 -24.63 -23.12
N MET A 140 -0.35 -24.29 -23.71
CA MET A 140 0.95 -24.31 -23.05
C MET A 140 1.66 -22.96 -23.23
N TYR A 141 2.30 -22.49 -22.17
CA TYR A 141 3.12 -21.29 -22.19
C TYR A 141 4.58 -21.69 -22.42
N ARG A 142 5.24 -21.01 -23.35
CA ARG A 142 6.67 -21.12 -23.62
C ARG A 142 7.36 -19.82 -23.21
N LEU A 143 8.33 -19.92 -22.31
CA LEU A 143 9.09 -18.79 -21.78
C LEU A 143 10.51 -18.84 -22.34
N GLN A 144 10.93 -17.77 -22.99
CA GLN A 144 12.35 -17.49 -23.26
C GLN A 144 12.95 -16.86 -22.01
N THR A 145 14.03 -17.42 -21.50
CA THR A 145 14.72 -16.92 -20.32
C THR A 145 16.22 -16.91 -20.54
N THR A 146 16.92 -16.09 -19.75
CA THR A 146 18.39 -16.07 -19.67
C THR A 146 19.03 -17.41 -19.32
N ALA A 147 18.26 -18.37 -18.77
CA ALA A 147 18.71 -19.73 -18.47
C ALA A 147 18.18 -20.78 -19.47
N GLY A 148 17.67 -20.36 -20.63
CA GLY A 148 17.09 -21.22 -21.66
C GLY A 148 15.56 -21.30 -21.63
N VAL A 149 14.99 -22.14 -22.49
CA VAL A 149 13.55 -22.22 -22.69
C VAL A 149 12.88 -23.07 -21.61
N LEU A 150 11.74 -22.61 -21.10
CA LEU A 150 10.86 -23.36 -20.20
C LEU A 150 9.45 -23.42 -20.76
N SER A 151 8.71 -24.48 -20.47
CA SER A 151 7.30 -24.60 -20.85
C SER A 151 6.44 -25.13 -19.71
N ALA A 152 5.19 -24.66 -19.64
CA ALA A 152 4.19 -25.16 -18.69
C ALA A 152 2.77 -24.88 -19.14
N GLU A 153 1.82 -25.73 -18.76
CA GLU A 153 0.38 -25.50 -19.00
C GLU A 153 -0.17 -24.32 -18.19
N LYS A 154 0.38 -24.10 -16.99
CA LYS A 154 -0.04 -23.04 -16.06
C LYS A 154 1.11 -22.07 -15.82
N LEU A 155 0.83 -20.78 -16.00
CA LEU A 155 1.73 -19.65 -15.79
C LEU A 155 1.12 -18.67 -14.77
N VAL A 156 1.82 -18.43 -13.67
CA VAL A 156 1.42 -17.45 -12.65
C VAL A 156 2.34 -16.24 -12.70
N VAL A 157 1.75 -15.06 -12.79
CA VAL A 157 2.44 -13.77 -12.77
C VAL A 157 2.32 -13.18 -11.36
N ALA A 158 3.45 -13.15 -10.65
CA ALA A 158 3.58 -12.65 -9.28
C ALA A 158 4.69 -11.58 -9.18
N THR A 159 4.85 -10.79 -10.24
CA THR A 159 5.99 -9.86 -10.42
C THR A 159 5.90 -8.57 -9.62
N GLY A 160 4.82 -8.37 -8.85
CA GLY A 160 4.58 -7.15 -8.08
C GLY A 160 4.22 -5.95 -8.96
N GLY A 161 4.28 -4.75 -8.35
CA GLY A 161 4.08 -3.47 -9.02
C GLY A 161 5.39 -2.74 -9.31
N MET A 162 5.28 -1.47 -9.74
CA MET A 162 6.43 -0.64 -10.15
C MET A 162 7.09 0.16 -9.02
N ALA A 163 6.62 0.00 -7.77
CA ALA A 163 7.17 0.72 -6.63
C ALA A 163 8.60 0.26 -6.28
N ILE A 164 9.48 1.22 -6.02
CA ILE A 164 10.89 1.03 -5.67
C ILE A 164 11.70 0.31 -6.79
N PRO A 165 11.86 0.93 -7.98
CA PRO A 165 12.57 0.31 -9.12
C PRO A 165 14.00 -0.14 -8.83
N LEU A 166 14.68 0.49 -7.85
CA LEU A 166 16.03 0.11 -7.44
C LEU A 166 16.12 -1.34 -6.93
N LEU A 167 15.00 -1.94 -6.51
CA LEU A 167 14.91 -3.33 -6.06
C LEU A 167 14.51 -4.31 -7.19
N GLY A 168 14.50 -3.88 -8.45
CA GLY A 168 14.10 -4.71 -9.59
C GLY A 168 12.60 -4.67 -9.92
N ALA A 169 11.85 -3.73 -9.35
CA ALA A 169 10.46 -3.52 -9.74
C ALA A 169 10.35 -3.02 -11.19
N THR A 170 9.55 -3.69 -12.01
CA THR A 170 9.31 -3.38 -13.44
C THR A 170 7.82 -3.44 -13.76
N ASP A 171 7.43 -3.08 -14.99
CA ASP A 171 6.07 -3.20 -15.49
C ASP A 171 5.80 -4.56 -16.18
N PHE A 172 6.69 -5.55 -16.05
CA PHE A 172 6.64 -6.82 -16.79
C PHE A 172 5.27 -7.48 -16.78
N GLY A 173 4.66 -7.67 -15.61
CA GLY A 173 3.36 -8.32 -15.50
C GLY A 173 2.23 -7.54 -16.16
N LEU A 174 2.32 -6.21 -16.18
CA LEU A 174 1.34 -5.34 -16.85
C LEU A 174 1.51 -5.41 -18.37
N SER A 175 2.76 -5.40 -18.85
CA SER A 175 3.08 -5.56 -20.27
C SER A 175 2.66 -6.93 -20.79
N LEU A 176 2.86 -7.99 -20.00
CA LEU A 176 2.37 -9.32 -20.31
C LEU A 176 0.84 -9.40 -20.37
N ALA A 177 0.14 -8.74 -19.43
CA ALA A 177 -1.32 -8.65 -19.48
C ALA A 177 -1.80 -7.98 -20.77
N ARG A 178 -1.18 -6.84 -21.16
CA ARG A 178 -1.50 -6.15 -22.42
C ARG A 178 -1.23 -7.02 -23.64
N GLN A 179 -0.12 -7.75 -23.67
CA GLN A 179 0.22 -8.68 -24.75
C GLN A 179 -0.89 -9.70 -25.01
N PHE A 180 -1.54 -10.20 -23.95
CA PHE A 180 -2.65 -11.15 -24.06
C PHE A 180 -4.04 -10.49 -24.13
N GLY A 181 -4.12 -9.18 -24.38
CA GLY A 181 -5.38 -8.46 -24.50
C GLY A 181 -6.15 -8.30 -23.18
N ILE A 182 -5.48 -8.48 -22.04
CA ILE A 182 -6.07 -8.33 -20.71
C ILE A 182 -6.03 -6.85 -20.31
N LYS A 183 -7.18 -6.31 -19.90
CA LYS A 183 -7.33 -4.91 -19.48
C LYS A 183 -6.43 -4.61 -18.27
N VAL A 184 -5.67 -3.53 -18.36
CA VAL A 184 -4.87 -2.96 -17.26
C VAL A 184 -5.50 -1.64 -16.82
N VAL A 185 -5.80 -1.52 -15.53
CA VAL A 185 -6.17 -0.25 -14.88
C VAL A 185 -4.93 0.61 -14.74
N GLU A 186 -5.06 1.88 -15.12
CA GLU A 186 -3.93 2.83 -15.20
C GLU A 186 -3.09 2.86 -13.90
N PRO A 187 -1.82 2.42 -13.95
CA PRO A 187 -0.98 2.34 -12.77
C PRO A 187 -0.57 3.72 -12.24
N ARG A 188 -0.66 3.93 -10.93
CA ARG A 188 -0.15 5.14 -10.27
C ARG A 188 0.61 4.82 -8.98
N PRO A 189 1.57 5.69 -8.57
CA PRO A 189 2.16 5.61 -7.23
C PRO A 189 1.09 5.71 -6.14
N ALA A 190 1.15 4.80 -5.17
CA ALA A 190 0.26 4.75 -4.01
C ALA A 190 1.07 4.64 -2.72
N LEU A 191 0.47 5.01 -1.59
CA LEU A 191 1.18 5.08 -0.31
C LEU A 191 2.47 5.89 -0.44
N VAL A 192 2.32 7.13 -0.91
CA VAL A 192 3.42 7.98 -1.38
C VAL A 192 3.30 9.40 -0.82
N PRO A 193 4.41 10.07 -0.47
CA PRO A 193 4.38 11.48 -0.09
C PRO A 193 3.79 12.37 -1.20
N LEU A 194 3.14 13.46 -0.79
CA LEU A 194 2.56 14.46 -1.68
C LEU A 194 3.44 15.71 -1.71
N LEU A 195 3.73 16.18 -2.92
CA LEU A 195 4.57 17.33 -3.19
C LEU A 195 3.73 18.56 -3.54
N PHE A 196 4.30 19.74 -3.30
CA PHE A 196 3.66 21.03 -3.57
C PHE A 196 4.58 21.91 -4.41
N GLN A 197 4.01 22.89 -5.11
CA GLN A 197 4.80 23.91 -5.79
C GLN A 197 5.63 24.71 -4.78
N ALA A 198 6.89 24.99 -5.12
CA ALA A 198 7.85 25.58 -4.18
C ALA A 198 7.35 26.92 -3.65
N GLU A 199 6.79 27.76 -4.54
CA GLU A 199 6.27 29.10 -4.22
C GLU A 199 5.10 29.02 -3.24
N GLN A 200 4.27 27.99 -3.35
CA GLN A 200 3.12 27.78 -2.47
C GLN A 200 3.51 27.15 -1.14
N TRP A 201 4.53 26.29 -1.15
CA TRP A 201 4.98 25.50 0.01
C TRP A 201 6.03 26.20 0.87
N GLN A 202 6.74 27.20 0.33
CA GLN A 202 7.84 27.88 1.03
C GLN A 202 7.43 28.36 2.43
N ARG A 203 6.23 28.93 2.55
CA ARG A 203 5.62 29.36 3.82
C ARG A 203 5.40 28.26 4.88
N PHE A 204 5.37 26.99 4.46
CA PHE A 204 5.20 25.83 5.35
C PHE A 204 6.49 25.00 5.46
N SER A 205 7.54 25.34 4.70
CA SER A 205 8.81 24.60 4.71
C SER A 205 9.53 24.63 6.06
N GLU A 206 9.35 25.71 6.83
CA GLU A 206 9.87 25.85 8.19
C GLU A 206 9.19 24.90 9.19
N LEU A 207 8.03 24.34 8.84
CA LEU A 207 7.35 23.31 9.63
C LEU A 207 7.97 21.92 9.44
N SER A 208 8.96 21.77 8.56
CA SER A 208 9.61 20.48 8.30
C SER A 208 10.06 19.78 9.58
N GLY A 209 9.74 18.49 9.67
CA GLY A 209 10.00 17.64 10.84
C GLY A 209 8.88 17.65 11.89
N ILE A 210 7.86 18.51 11.78
CA ILE A 210 6.68 18.43 12.65
C ILE A 210 5.81 17.25 12.21
N SER A 211 5.40 16.44 13.18
CA SER A 211 4.32 15.46 13.05
C SER A 211 3.13 15.89 13.88
N LEU A 212 1.91 15.69 13.38
CA LEU A 212 0.66 15.97 14.07
C LEU A 212 -0.41 14.97 13.62
N GLU A 213 -1.17 14.40 14.56
CA GLU A 213 -2.37 13.63 14.25
C GLU A 213 -3.47 14.58 13.75
N VAL A 214 -3.97 14.31 12.54
CA VAL A 214 -5.01 15.11 11.91
C VAL A 214 -6.09 14.19 11.34
N LEU A 215 -7.29 14.73 11.13
CA LEU A 215 -8.21 14.12 10.18
C LEU A 215 -7.85 14.64 8.79
N ILE A 216 -7.40 13.74 7.92
CA ILE A 216 -7.08 14.03 6.51
C ILE A 216 -8.14 13.44 5.60
N ALA A 217 -8.55 14.19 4.57
CA ALA A 217 -9.60 13.80 3.65
C ALA A 217 -9.27 14.10 2.18
N ASN A 218 -9.82 13.28 1.28
CA ASN A 218 -9.89 13.54 -0.15
C ASN A 218 -11.36 13.69 -0.56
N GLY A 219 -11.69 14.87 -1.10
CA GLY A 219 -13.08 15.29 -1.30
C GLY A 219 -13.74 15.86 -0.04
N GLN A 220 -14.99 16.29 -0.18
CA GLN A 220 -15.82 16.83 0.91
C GLN A 220 -17.14 16.06 1.05
N GLY A 221 -17.84 16.26 2.18
CA GLY A 221 -19.15 15.65 2.43
C GLY A 221 -19.10 14.16 2.79
N LYS A 222 -20.25 13.47 2.71
CA LYS A 222 -20.40 12.10 3.22
C LYS A 222 -19.59 11.04 2.45
N LYS A 223 -19.24 11.30 1.20
CA LYS A 223 -18.50 10.37 0.33
C LYS A 223 -16.98 10.56 0.37
N ALA A 224 -16.49 11.57 1.10
CA ALA A 224 -15.05 11.81 1.20
C ALA A 224 -14.36 10.64 1.93
N GLN A 225 -13.26 10.17 1.36
CA GLN A 225 -12.39 9.24 2.07
C GLN A 225 -11.66 10.01 3.17
N ARG A 226 -11.61 9.44 4.38
CA ARG A 226 -11.03 10.08 5.56
C ARG A 226 -10.14 9.10 6.33
N PHE A 227 -9.09 9.64 6.93
CA PHE A 227 -8.24 8.94 7.88
C PHE A 227 -7.91 9.86 9.05
N VAL A 228 -7.84 9.31 10.26
CA VAL A 228 -7.28 9.98 11.44
C VAL A 228 -5.90 9.39 11.67
N GLU A 229 -4.87 10.14 11.34
CA GLU A 229 -3.48 9.70 11.33
C GLU A 229 -2.50 10.86 11.42
N ASP A 230 -1.25 10.51 11.75
CA ASP A 230 -0.13 11.45 11.73
C ASP A 230 0.18 11.93 10.31
N VAL A 231 0.31 13.26 10.18
CA VAL A 231 0.86 13.93 9.00
C VAL A 231 2.20 14.54 9.36
N LEU A 232 3.21 14.22 8.54
CA LEU A 232 4.57 14.74 8.64
C LEU A 232 4.77 15.89 7.65
N PHE A 233 5.14 17.06 8.16
CA PHE A 233 5.59 18.18 7.34
C PHE A 233 7.02 17.94 6.86
N THR A 234 7.27 18.20 5.57
CA THR A 234 8.60 18.05 4.96
C THR A 234 8.99 19.30 4.19
N HIS A 235 10.26 19.40 3.81
CA HIS A 235 10.78 20.52 3.02
C HIS A 235 10.05 20.73 1.67
N ARG A 236 9.46 19.69 1.08
CA ARG A 236 8.85 19.74 -0.26
C ARG A 236 7.36 19.39 -0.29
N GLY A 237 6.77 19.10 0.87
CA GLY A 237 5.36 18.74 0.97
C GLY A 237 5.02 17.97 2.23
N LEU A 238 4.08 17.04 2.11
CA LEU A 238 3.56 16.26 3.23
C LEU A 238 3.87 14.77 3.06
N SER A 239 4.07 14.11 4.19
CA SER A 239 4.30 12.66 4.33
C SER A 239 3.64 12.16 5.62
N GLY A 240 4.08 11.04 6.16
CA GLY A 240 3.49 10.40 7.32
C GLY A 240 2.26 9.54 6.97
N PRO A 241 1.83 8.66 7.90
CA PRO A 241 0.78 7.67 7.65
C PRO A 241 -0.48 8.25 7.01
N GLY A 242 -0.96 9.41 7.46
CA GLY A 242 -2.18 10.02 6.93
C GLY A 242 -2.05 10.41 5.46
N VAL A 243 -0.90 10.96 5.06
CA VAL A 243 -0.66 11.32 3.66
C VAL A 243 -0.43 10.08 2.80
N LEU A 244 0.30 9.08 3.30
CA LEU A 244 0.48 7.84 2.56
C LEU A 244 -0.88 7.19 2.29
N GLN A 245 -1.75 7.07 3.30
CA GLN A 245 -3.10 6.52 3.13
C GLN A 245 -3.92 7.31 2.10
N ILE A 246 -4.01 8.64 2.25
CA ILE A 246 -4.88 9.44 1.38
C ILE A 246 -4.35 9.54 -0.05
N SER A 247 -3.03 9.42 -0.26
CA SER A 247 -2.42 9.47 -1.59
C SER A 247 -2.97 8.39 -2.53
N SER A 248 -3.37 7.24 -1.99
CA SER A 248 -3.96 6.14 -2.76
C SER A 248 -5.34 6.52 -3.35
N TYR A 249 -6.04 7.47 -2.74
CA TYR A 249 -7.35 7.96 -3.19
C TYR A 249 -7.26 9.23 -4.02
N TRP A 250 -6.13 9.95 -3.96
CA TRP A 250 -5.95 11.20 -4.68
C TRP A 250 -5.98 11.00 -6.20
N ASP A 251 -6.70 11.86 -6.91
CA ASP A 251 -6.91 11.79 -8.36
C ASP A 251 -5.80 12.48 -9.18
N GLY A 252 -4.89 13.20 -8.50
CA GLY A 252 -3.83 14.00 -9.12
C GLY A 252 -4.16 15.48 -9.28
N GLN A 253 -5.37 15.92 -8.95
CA GLN A 253 -5.87 17.26 -9.26
C GLN A 253 -6.65 17.93 -8.12
N SER A 254 -7.37 17.14 -7.33
CA SER A 254 -8.22 17.60 -6.25
C SER A 254 -7.42 18.06 -5.03
N PRO A 255 -7.91 19.03 -4.25
CA PRO A 255 -7.35 19.32 -2.95
C PRO A 255 -7.49 18.15 -1.97
N ILE A 256 -6.60 18.12 -1.00
CA ILE A 256 -6.76 17.40 0.26
C ILE A 256 -7.17 18.38 1.36
N TYR A 257 -7.89 17.88 2.36
CA TYR A 257 -8.39 18.69 3.48
C TYR A 257 -7.85 18.11 4.78
N LEU A 258 -7.32 18.99 5.63
CA LEU A 258 -6.82 18.63 6.96
C LEU A 258 -7.64 19.36 8.02
N ASN A 259 -8.11 18.61 9.02
CA ASN A 259 -8.57 19.15 10.27
C ASN A 259 -7.47 18.97 11.32
N LEU A 260 -6.87 20.09 11.74
CA LEU A 260 -5.72 20.15 12.64
C LEU A 260 -6.09 19.96 14.13
N ASN A 261 -7.38 19.89 14.47
CA ASN A 261 -7.89 19.62 15.80
C ASN A 261 -9.25 18.91 15.72
N HIS A 262 -9.21 17.68 15.21
CA HIS A 262 -10.40 16.91 14.81
C HIS A 262 -11.28 16.44 15.98
N GLN A 263 -10.73 16.44 17.20
CA GLN A 263 -11.40 15.94 18.41
C GLN A 263 -12.29 17.01 19.08
N SER A 264 -12.23 18.26 18.63
CA SER A 264 -12.88 19.40 19.30
C SER A 264 -13.81 20.16 18.35
N ASN A 265 -14.83 20.79 18.93
CA ASN A 265 -15.53 21.90 18.26
C ASN A 265 -14.66 23.16 18.42
N ASN A 266 -13.96 23.56 17.35
CA ASN A 266 -12.93 24.59 17.43
C ASN A 266 -13.50 25.98 17.71
N GLU A 267 -14.69 26.29 17.17
CA GLU A 267 -15.36 27.56 17.44
C GLU A 267 -15.72 27.67 18.92
N HIS A 268 -16.39 26.65 19.45
CA HIS A 268 -16.79 26.64 20.86
C HIS A 268 -15.57 26.71 21.78
N TRP A 269 -14.53 25.92 21.49
CA TRP A 269 -13.29 25.91 22.26
C TRP A 269 -12.62 27.29 22.30
N LEU A 270 -12.40 27.93 21.14
CA LEU A 270 -11.74 29.24 21.08
C LEU A 270 -12.55 30.34 21.78
N LEU A 271 -13.88 30.34 21.65
CA LEU A 271 -14.75 31.33 22.27
C LEU A 271 -14.83 31.16 23.80
N GLU A 272 -14.83 29.92 24.30
CA GLU A 272 -14.77 29.66 25.74
C GLU A 272 -13.41 30.05 26.33
N GLU A 273 -12.31 29.72 25.67
CA GLU A 273 -10.96 30.10 26.10
C GLU A 273 -10.77 31.61 26.12
N LYS A 274 -11.37 32.35 25.17
CA LYS A 274 -11.38 33.82 25.21
C LYS A 274 -11.98 34.38 26.50
N ARG A 275 -13.01 33.74 27.05
CA ARG A 275 -13.70 34.20 28.28
C ARG A 275 -12.88 33.92 29.54
N ARG A 276 -12.06 32.87 29.53
CA ARG A 276 -11.37 32.35 30.72
C ARG A 276 -9.88 32.69 30.76
N SER A 277 -9.24 32.77 29.60
CA SER A 277 -7.79 32.87 29.48
C SER A 277 -7.31 34.30 29.27
N LYS A 278 -6.31 34.70 30.06
CA LYS A 278 -5.54 35.94 29.86
C LYS A 278 -4.30 35.73 28.99
N GLN A 279 -4.12 34.52 28.44
CA GLN A 279 -2.93 34.14 27.70
C GLN A 279 -2.96 34.70 26.27
N GLN A 280 -1.80 34.63 25.61
CA GLN A 280 -1.67 34.90 24.18
C GLN A 280 -2.24 33.74 23.37
N LEU A 281 -2.71 34.02 22.15
CA LEU A 281 -3.21 33.00 21.22
C LEU A 281 -2.16 31.90 20.98
N LEU A 282 -0.88 32.24 20.86
CA LEU A 282 0.22 31.28 20.73
C LEU A 282 0.27 30.29 21.90
N THR A 283 0.15 30.79 23.14
CA THR A 283 0.19 29.95 24.33
C THR A 283 -0.95 28.94 24.32
N LEU A 284 -2.16 29.39 23.95
CA LEU A 284 -3.33 28.53 23.84
C LEU A 284 -3.14 27.47 22.74
N LEU A 285 -2.78 27.87 21.53
CA LEU A 285 -2.59 26.93 20.41
C LEU A 285 -1.45 25.94 20.69
N SER A 286 -0.43 26.34 21.47
CA SER A 286 0.66 25.46 21.90
C SER A 286 0.24 24.38 22.90
N THR A 287 -1.00 24.42 23.41
CA THR A 287 -1.55 23.33 24.25
C THR A 287 -1.97 22.11 23.43
N ILE A 288 -2.28 22.30 22.14
CA ILE A 288 -2.73 21.25 21.23
C ILE A 288 -1.73 20.95 20.10
N TRP A 289 -0.82 21.89 19.81
CA TRP A 289 0.15 21.75 18.72
C TRP A 289 1.58 22.00 19.18
N PRO A 290 2.59 21.45 18.48
CA PRO A 290 3.96 21.87 18.64
C PRO A 290 4.09 23.39 18.45
N LYS A 291 4.83 24.07 19.35
CA LYS A 291 4.95 25.54 19.40
C LYS A 291 5.25 26.19 18.04
N ARG A 292 6.11 25.56 17.23
CA ARG A 292 6.46 26.04 15.88
C ARG A 292 5.26 26.03 14.92
N LEU A 293 4.39 25.02 15.00
CA LEU A 293 3.14 24.97 14.24
C LEU A 293 2.15 26.03 14.74
N ALA A 294 1.97 26.11 16.06
CA ALA A 294 1.10 27.09 16.72
C ALA A 294 1.46 28.54 16.42
N GLN A 295 2.73 28.81 16.15
CA GLN A 295 3.22 30.13 15.73
C GLN A 295 3.05 30.35 14.23
N LEU A 296 3.65 29.49 13.40
CA LEU A 296 3.82 29.81 11.99
C LEU A 296 2.54 29.59 11.17
N TRP A 297 1.76 28.54 11.45
CA TRP A 297 0.60 28.23 10.62
C TRP A 297 -0.49 29.32 10.69
N PRO A 298 -0.91 29.83 11.86
CA PRO A 298 -1.86 30.95 11.92
C PRO A 298 -1.30 32.24 11.28
N GLN A 299 0.00 32.49 11.42
CA GLN A 299 0.64 33.67 10.81
C GLN A 299 0.54 33.65 9.28
N GLN A 300 0.67 32.48 8.64
CA GLN A 300 0.48 32.33 7.19
C GLN A 300 -0.96 32.62 6.73
N LEU A 301 -1.92 32.63 7.65
CA LEU A 301 -3.32 32.99 7.41
C LEU A 301 -3.64 34.44 7.87
N GLY A 302 -2.62 35.22 8.22
CA GLY A 302 -2.76 36.62 8.64
C GLY A 302 -3.19 36.81 10.10
N PHE A 303 -3.00 35.81 10.97
CA PHE A 303 -3.27 35.95 12.41
C PHE A 303 -2.03 36.42 13.17
N LYS A 304 -2.22 37.40 14.05
CA LYS A 304 -1.24 37.73 15.09
C LYS A 304 -1.35 36.69 16.20
N THR A 305 -0.25 36.05 16.57
CA THR A 305 -0.24 34.97 17.57
C THR A 305 0.17 35.45 18.96
N ASP A 306 0.82 36.62 19.05
CA ASP A 306 1.25 37.30 20.28
C ASP A 306 0.15 38.18 20.93
N ILE A 307 -1.01 38.30 20.27
CA ILE A 307 -2.18 38.99 20.81
C ILE A 307 -2.81 38.20 21.97
N ARG A 308 -3.32 38.91 22.98
CA ARG A 308 -4.07 38.29 24.08
C ARG A 308 -5.43 37.80 23.57
N MET A 309 -5.85 36.62 24.02
CA MET A 309 -7.14 36.02 23.62
C MET A 309 -8.33 36.98 23.80
N ALA A 310 -8.37 37.71 24.93
CA ALA A 310 -9.41 38.69 25.24
C ALA A 310 -9.53 39.81 24.19
N GLU A 311 -8.45 40.14 23.47
CA GLU A 311 -8.38 41.22 22.48
C GLU A 311 -8.71 40.72 21.06
N VAL A 312 -8.77 39.41 20.81
CA VAL A 312 -9.12 38.86 19.51
C VAL A 312 -10.63 38.98 19.29
N ALA A 313 -11.06 39.62 18.21
CA ALA A 313 -12.49 39.70 17.87
C ALA A 313 -13.09 38.30 17.66
N ASP A 314 -14.32 38.06 18.14
CA ASP A 314 -15.00 36.76 18.02
C ASP A 314 -15.10 36.30 16.57
N LYS A 315 -15.33 37.23 15.63
CA LYS A 315 -15.33 36.94 14.20
C LYS A 315 -14.00 36.31 13.74
N ARG A 316 -12.86 36.84 14.20
CA ARG A 316 -11.54 36.29 13.87
C ARG A 316 -11.33 34.91 14.50
N LEU A 317 -11.83 34.67 15.70
CA LEU A 317 -11.76 33.33 16.31
C LEU A 317 -12.60 32.31 15.53
N ARG A 318 -13.78 32.68 15.02
CA ARG A 318 -14.57 31.83 14.13
C ARG A 318 -13.86 31.54 12.80
N GLU A 319 -13.22 32.54 12.21
CA GLU A 319 -12.40 32.35 11.00
C GLU A 319 -11.21 31.40 11.27
N LEU A 320 -10.56 31.51 12.43
CA LEU A 320 -9.49 30.58 12.83
C LEU A 320 -10.03 29.16 13.04
N ALA A 321 -11.16 29.00 13.74
CA ALA A 321 -11.81 27.71 13.91
C ALA A 321 -12.12 27.04 12.58
N TYR A 322 -12.71 27.79 11.64
CA TYR A 322 -12.99 27.29 10.30
C TYR A 322 -11.72 26.86 9.56
N ALA A 323 -10.65 27.65 9.65
CA ALA A 323 -9.37 27.32 9.03
C ALA A 323 -8.71 26.08 9.64
N ILE A 324 -8.85 25.86 10.95
CA ILE A 324 -8.35 24.66 11.64
C ILE A 324 -9.06 23.41 11.11
N GLU A 325 -10.36 23.50 10.89
CA GLU A 325 -11.20 22.37 10.48
C GLU A 325 -11.14 22.06 8.98
N ASN A 326 -10.85 23.07 8.16
CA ASN A 326 -10.99 23.01 6.70
C ASN A 326 -9.71 23.45 5.98
N TRP A 327 -8.53 23.12 6.51
CA TRP A 327 -7.28 23.50 5.87
C TRP A 327 -7.11 22.75 4.54
N SER A 328 -7.33 23.48 3.45
CA SER A 328 -7.29 22.96 2.08
C SER A 328 -5.93 23.16 1.45
N LEU A 329 -5.40 22.09 0.87
CA LEU A 329 -4.09 22.06 0.22
C LEU A 329 -4.23 21.34 -1.12
N LYS A 330 -3.70 21.91 -2.20
CA LYS A 330 -3.67 21.26 -3.51
C LYS A 330 -2.25 20.76 -3.81
N PRO A 331 -1.98 19.45 -3.70
CA PRO A 331 -0.71 18.90 -4.12
C PRO A 331 -0.49 19.11 -5.61
N SER A 332 0.77 19.25 -6.02
CA SER A 332 1.17 19.36 -7.42
C SER A 332 1.53 18.01 -8.04
N ALA A 333 2.06 17.09 -7.23
CA ALA A 333 2.48 15.76 -7.66
C ALA A 333 2.61 14.81 -6.47
N THR A 334 2.81 13.52 -6.76
CA THR A 334 3.35 12.56 -5.78
C THR A 334 4.89 12.58 -5.83
N ALA A 335 5.54 12.01 -4.82
CA ALA A 335 6.99 11.78 -4.84
C ALA A 335 7.45 10.67 -5.82
N GLY A 336 6.52 10.05 -6.55
CA GLY A 336 6.79 9.03 -7.58
C GLY A 336 7.17 7.65 -7.04
N TYR A 337 7.35 6.68 -7.96
CA TYR A 337 7.61 5.28 -7.61
C TYR A 337 8.89 5.03 -6.81
N LYS A 338 9.89 5.93 -6.86
CA LYS A 338 11.10 5.83 -6.03
C LYS A 338 10.81 6.00 -4.53
N LYS A 339 9.66 6.58 -4.18
CA LYS A 339 9.23 6.86 -2.80
C LYS A 339 7.86 6.27 -2.44
N ALA A 340 7.19 5.63 -3.39
CA ALA A 340 5.93 4.94 -3.15
C ALA A 340 6.18 3.58 -2.49
N GLU A 341 5.32 3.18 -1.57
CA GLU A 341 5.35 1.82 -1.01
C GLU A 341 4.61 0.81 -1.92
N ALA A 342 3.62 1.28 -2.67
CA ALA A 342 2.77 0.44 -3.51
C ALA A 342 2.42 1.09 -4.85
N MET A 343 1.89 0.28 -5.75
CA MET A 343 1.23 0.67 -6.99
C MET A 343 -0.29 0.52 -6.83
N ARG A 344 -1.05 1.54 -7.25
CA ARG A 344 -2.50 1.41 -7.51
C ARG A 344 -2.77 1.21 -8.98
N GLY A 345 -3.89 0.58 -9.32
CA GLY A 345 -4.10 0.05 -10.67
C GLY A 345 -3.41 -1.30 -10.83
N GLY A 346 -3.29 -1.78 -12.06
CA GLY A 346 -2.77 -3.11 -12.36
C GLY A 346 -3.72 -3.92 -13.24
N VAL A 347 -3.54 -5.23 -13.28
CA VAL A 347 -4.41 -6.13 -14.04
C VAL A 347 -5.84 -6.03 -13.53
N SER A 348 -6.78 -5.73 -14.43
CA SER A 348 -8.17 -5.48 -14.06
C SER A 348 -8.82 -6.72 -13.45
N THR A 349 -9.33 -6.57 -12.24
CA THR A 349 -10.06 -7.62 -11.52
C THR A 349 -11.36 -8.04 -12.22
N GLU A 350 -11.91 -7.24 -13.13
CA GLU A 350 -13.05 -7.62 -13.98
C GLU A 350 -12.71 -8.81 -14.90
N THR A 351 -11.44 -8.91 -15.29
CA THR A 351 -10.93 -9.94 -16.22
C THR A 351 -10.43 -11.19 -15.52
N LEU A 352 -10.39 -11.20 -14.19
CA LEU A 352 -9.90 -12.31 -13.38
C LEU A 352 -11.07 -13.06 -12.71
N ASN A 353 -10.90 -14.35 -12.51
CA ASN A 353 -11.80 -15.16 -11.70
C ASN A 353 -11.45 -14.99 -10.21
N GLN A 354 -12.43 -14.52 -9.43
CA GLN A 354 -12.27 -14.22 -8.00
C GLN A 354 -11.89 -15.43 -7.14
N LYS A 355 -12.23 -16.66 -7.57
CA LYS A 355 -12.00 -17.89 -6.82
C LYS A 355 -10.74 -18.65 -7.22
N THR A 356 -10.07 -18.22 -8.30
CA THR A 356 -8.90 -18.93 -8.84
C THR A 356 -7.74 -18.03 -9.21
N MET A 357 -7.97 -16.71 -9.31
CA MET A 357 -7.02 -15.72 -9.85
C MET A 357 -6.68 -15.90 -11.35
N GLU A 358 -7.38 -16.77 -12.06
CA GLU A 358 -7.18 -17.03 -13.49
C GLU A 358 -7.75 -15.91 -14.37
N ALA A 359 -7.05 -15.57 -15.44
CA ALA A 359 -7.57 -14.71 -16.49
C ALA A 359 -8.70 -15.40 -17.25
N LYS A 360 -9.91 -14.83 -17.21
CA LYS A 360 -11.13 -15.40 -17.81
C LYS A 360 -10.99 -15.69 -19.30
N ALA A 361 -10.25 -14.85 -20.03
CA ALA A 361 -10.07 -14.97 -21.47
C ALA A 361 -8.84 -15.81 -21.89
N VAL A 362 -7.97 -16.15 -20.94
CA VAL A 362 -6.65 -16.73 -21.22
C VAL A 362 -6.39 -17.89 -20.25
N ALA A 363 -6.90 -19.06 -20.61
CA ALA A 363 -6.81 -20.27 -19.80
C ALA A 363 -5.35 -20.61 -19.42
N GLY A 364 -5.12 -20.94 -18.16
CA GLY A 364 -3.81 -21.27 -17.61
C GLY A 364 -2.94 -20.06 -17.27
N LEU A 365 -3.41 -18.82 -17.46
CA LEU A 365 -2.68 -17.60 -17.06
C LEU A 365 -3.31 -16.99 -15.79
N TYR A 366 -2.51 -16.78 -14.76
CA TYR A 366 -2.95 -16.29 -13.45
C TYR A 366 -2.18 -15.05 -13.03
N PHE A 367 -2.82 -14.17 -12.26
CA PHE A 367 -2.19 -12.95 -11.73
C PHE A 367 -2.47 -12.84 -10.23
N ILE A 368 -1.42 -12.68 -9.42
CA ILE A 368 -1.51 -12.61 -7.95
C ILE A 368 -0.64 -11.50 -7.36
N GLY A 369 -0.99 -11.06 -6.15
CA GLY A 369 -0.29 -9.97 -5.46
C GLY A 369 -0.49 -8.60 -6.10
N GLU A 370 0.51 -7.72 -5.97
CA GLU A 370 0.42 -6.28 -6.33
C GLU A 370 0.32 -6.01 -7.84
N VAL A 371 0.51 -7.02 -8.71
CA VAL A 371 0.31 -6.84 -10.15
C VAL A 371 -1.19 -6.65 -10.50
N VAL A 372 -2.09 -7.09 -9.61
CA VAL A 372 -3.54 -6.98 -9.76
C VAL A 372 -4.01 -5.61 -9.25
N ASP A 373 -5.10 -5.06 -9.82
CA ASP A 373 -5.77 -3.83 -9.35
C ASP A 373 -6.45 -4.03 -7.98
N ILE A 374 -5.63 -4.27 -6.95
CA ILE A 374 -5.97 -4.39 -5.53
C ILE A 374 -4.80 -3.80 -4.74
N THR A 375 -5.02 -2.64 -4.13
CA THR A 375 -4.01 -1.92 -3.35
C THR A 375 -4.48 -1.75 -1.93
N GLY A 376 -3.84 -2.42 -0.98
CA GLY A 376 -4.17 -2.31 0.43
C GLY A 376 -3.79 -0.95 1.01
N TRP A 377 -4.49 -0.58 2.06
CA TRP A 377 -4.09 0.50 2.96
C TRP A 377 -2.67 0.30 3.50
N LEU A 378 -2.07 1.38 4.00
CA LEU A 378 -0.88 1.27 4.85
C LEU A 378 -1.22 0.42 6.07
N GLY A 379 -0.31 -0.45 6.49
CA GLY A 379 -0.46 -1.21 7.74
C GLY A 379 -0.54 -2.73 7.60
N GLY A 380 0.12 -3.32 6.59
CA GLY A 380 0.20 -4.78 6.41
C GLY A 380 -0.83 -5.40 5.46
N TYR A 381 -1.83 -4.62 5.03
CA TYR A 381 -2.87 -5.07 4.11
C TYR A 381 -2.34 -5.57 2.76
N ASN A 382 -1.31 -4.92 2.20
CA ASN A 382 -0.72 -5.35 0.92
C ASN A 382 -0.08 -6.74 1.00
N PHE A 383 0.58 -7.06 2.12
CA PHE A 383 1.09 -8.41 2.36
C PHE A 383 -0.05 -9.41 2.56
N GLN A 384 -1.07 -9.06 3.35
CA GLN A 384 -2.24 -9.94 3.50
C GLN A 384 -2.88 -10.28 2.15
N TRP A 385 -2.98 -9.32 1.22
CA TRP A 385 -3.46 -9.59 -0.14
C TRP A 385 -2.52 -10.52 -0.92
N ALA A 386 -1.21 -10.30 -0.82
CA ALA A 386 -0.22 -11.18 -1.44
C ALA A 386 -0.37 -12.64 -0.97
N TRP A 387 -0.54 -12.87 0.33
CA TRP A 387 -0.77 -14.21 0.89
C TRP A 387 -2.09 -14.80 0.40
N SER A 388 -3.16 -14.01 0.51
CA SER A 388 -4.52 -14.49 0.26
C SER A 388 -4.74 -14.84 -1.22
N SER A 389 -4.28 -13.99 -2.14
CA SER A 389 -4.38 -14.25 -3.57
C SER A 389 -3.51 -15.45 -3.99
N ALA A 390 -2.33 -15.60 -3.38
CA ALA A 390 -1.44 -16.74 -3.63
C ALA A 390 -2.06 -18.08 -3.21
N VAL A 391 -2.62 -18.16 -1.99
CA VAL A 391 -3.23 -19.40 -1.48
C VAL A 391 -4.46 -19.79 -2.31
N VAL A 392 -5.34 -18.84 -2.64
CA VAL A 392 -6.49 -19.11 -3.51
C VAL A 392 -6.05 -19.61 -4.88
N CYS A 393 -5.01 -19.02 -5.47
CA CYS A 393 -4.49 -19.45 -6.76
C CYS A 393 -3.93 -20.88 -6.69
N ALA A 394 -3.07 -21.16 -5.71
CA ALA A 394 -2.44 -22.47 -5.52
C ALA A 394 -3.49 -23.57 -5.30
N ASP A 395 -4.45 -23.36 -4.39
CA ASP A 395 -5.45 -24.37 -4.05
C ASP A 395 -6.41 -24.64 -5.22
N ALA A 396 -6.77 -23.61 -6.00
CA ALA A 396 -7.57 -23.79 -7.23
C ALA A 396 -6.80 -24.58 -8.30
N MET A 397 -5.48 -24.39 -8.41
CA MET A 397 -4.66 -25.13 -9.37
C MET A 397 -4.46 -26.59 -8.96
N ALA A 398 -4.45 -26.90 -7.66
CA ALA A 398 -4.37 -28.27 -7.16
C ALA A 398 -5.68 -29.03 -7.38
N ALA A 399 -6.83 -28.38 -7.22
CA ALA A 399 -8.16 -28.99 -7.42
C ALA A 399 -8.51 -29.31 -8.90
N THR A 400 -7.66 -28.91 -9.84
CA THR A 400 -7.83 -29.15 -11.29
C THR A 400 -6.87 -30.20 -11.85
N GLN A 401 -6.07 -30.85 -10.99
CA GLN A 401 -5.42 -32.13 -11.30
C GLN A 401 -6.40 -33.28 -11.05
#